data_AF-A0AA37GZT0-F1
#
_entry.id   AF-A0AA37GZT0-F1
#
_cell.length_a   1.000
_cell.length_b   1.000
_cell.length_c   1.000
_cell.angle_alpha   90.00
_cell.angle_beta   90.00
_cell.angle_gamma   90.00
#
_symmetry.space_group_name_H-M   'P 1'
#
loop_
_entity.id
_entity.type
_entity.pdbx_description
1 polymer ?
#
loop_
_entity_poly.entity_id
_entity_poly.type
_entity_poly.pdbx_seq_one_letter_code
_entity_poly.pdbx_strand_id
1 'polypeptide(L)'
;MAEPIPDSLRQADITRFINRANQLRQYKPVVTYWCEYWVVNQILAKGLHNVDDESLSYTTNLMDRLEQVRSPFEGMTGVDVVR
;
A
#
# COMPACT_ATOMS: atom_id res chain seq x y z
N MET A 1 6.56 -11.74 -6.71
CA MET A 1 7.89 -11.40 -6.16
C MET A 1 7.68 -10.26 -5.18
N ALA A 2 8.24 -10.34 -3.97
CA ALA A 2 8.15 -9.27 -2.99
C ALA A 2 8.97 -8.09 -3.50
N GLU A 3 8.35 -6.92 -3.61
CA GLU A 3 9.04 -5.69 -3.98
C GLU A 3 10.06 -5.36 -2.89
N PRO A 4 11.25 -4.86 -3.24
CA PRO A 4 12.24 -4.47 -2.25
C PRO A 4 11.63 -3.39 -1.35
N ILE A 5 11.46 -3.72 -0.07
CA ILE A 5 10.94 -2.78 0.93
C ILE A 5 12.16 -2.10 1.58
N PRO A 6 12.29 -0.77 1.49
CA PRO A 6 13.42 -0.06 2.07
C PRO A 6 13.49 -0.24 3.59
N ASP A 7 14.71 -0.26 4.14
CA ASP A 7 14.95 -0.60 5.56
C ASP A 7 14.28 0.41 6.52
N SER A 8 14.16 1.68 6.11
CA SER A 8 13.40 2.73 6.80
C SER A 8 11.92 2.37 7.00
N LEU A 9 11.32 1.62 6.08
CA LEU A 9 9.94 1.10 6.20
C LEU A 9 9.87 -0.22 6.96
N ARG A 10 11.00 -0.93 7.08
CA ARG A 10 11.12 -2.17 7.85
C ARG A 10 11.00 -1.93 9.36
N GLN A 11 11.42 -0.76 9.83
CA GLN A 11 11.40 -0.38 11.25
C GLN A 11 10.00 -0.05 11.80
N ALA A 12 9.03 0.23 10.95
CA ALA A 12 7.75 0.81 11.36
C ALA A 12 6.58 -0.20 11.43
N ASP A 13 6.84 -1.52 11.46
CA ASP A 13 5.81 -2.58 11.38
C ASP A 13 4.92 -2.51 10.12
N ILE A 14 5.31 -1.71 9.12
CA ILE A 14 4.59 -1.48 7.85
C ILE A 14 4.80 -2.68 6.91
N THR A 15 5.96 -3.33 7.02
CA THR A 15 6.41 -4.47 6.20
C THR A 15 5.43 -5.64 6.22
N ARG A 16 4.78 -5.91 7.36
CA ARG A 16 3.79 -6.99 7.49
C ARG A 16 2.54 -6.69 6.65
N PHE A 17 2.13 -5.43 6.57
CA PHE A 17 0.97 -5.01 5.78
C PHE A 17 1.28 -5.07 4.29
N ILE A 18 2.48 -4.67 3.87
CA ILE A 18 2.93 -4.78 2.47
C ILE A 18 2.99 -6.25 2.03
N ASN A 19 3.61 -7.11 2.83
CA ASN A 19 3.68 -8.54 2.51
C ASN A 19 2.30 -9.17 2.43
N ARG A 20 1.40 -8.80 3.36
CA ARG A 20 0.01 -9.26 3.36
C ARG A 20 -0.76 -8.71 2.17
N ALA A 21 -0.59 -7.45 1.82
CA ALA A 21 -1.20 -6.80 0.66
C ALA A 21 -0.78 -7.51 -0.64
N ASN A 22 0.50 -7.90 -0.75
CA ASN A 22 1.02 -8.69 -1.88
C ASN A 22 0.40 -10.09 -1.97
N GLN A 23 0.22 -10.78 -0.84
CA GLN A 23 -0.44 -12.10 -0.81
C GLN A 23 -1.95 -12.00 -1.14
N LEU A 24 -2.60 -10.95 -0.65
CA LEU A 24 -4.02 -10.70 -0.84
C LEU A 24 -4.35 -10.09 -2.20
N ARG A 25 -3.37 -9.55 -2.94
CA ARG A 25 -3.57 -8.86 -4.22
C ARG A 25 -4.31 -9.71 -5.25
N GLN A 26 -4.09 -11.03 -5.24
CA GLN A 26 -4.75 -11.96 -6.17
C GLN A 26 -6.15 -12.43 -5.73
N TYR A 27 -6.49 -12.30 -4.45
CA TYR A 27 -7.74 -12.85 -3.88
C TYR A 27 -8.73 -11.77 -3.44
N LYS A 28 -8.22 -10.65 -2.91
CA LYS A 28 -9.00 -9.54 -2.34
C LYS A 28 -8.32 -8.20 -2.63
N PRO A 29 -8.43 -7.69 -3.88
CA PRO A 29 -7.79 -6.43 -4.29
C PRO A 29 -8.27 -5.21 -3.48
N VAL A 30 -9.49 -5.26 -2.93
CA VAL A 30 -10.02 -4.21 -2.04
C VAL A 30 -9.21 -4.06 -0.76
N VAL A 31 -8.88 -5.19 -0.13
CA VAL A 31 -8.13 -5.20 1.14
C VAL A 31 -6.70 -4.74 0.88
N THR A 32 -6.13 -5.14 -0.25
CA THR A 32 -4.83 -4.64 -0.73
C THR A 32 -4.84 -3.12 -0.86
N TYR A 33 -5.87 -2.52 -1.48
CA TYR A 33 -6.00 -1.05 -1.57
C TYR A 33 -5.99 -0.37 -0.20
N TRP A 34 -6.79 -0.86 0.76
CA TRP A 34 -6.82 -0.28 2.11
C TRP A 34 -5.48 -0.45 2.85
N CYS A 35 -4.81 -1.58 2.69
CA CYS A 35 -3.47 -1.79 3.24
C CYS A 35 -2.45 -0.84 2.62
N GLU A 36 -2.45 -0.67 1.29
CA GLU A 36 -1.55 0.23 0.57
C GLU A 36 -1.81 1.70 0.96
N TYR A 37 -3.06 2.12 1.11
CA TYR A 37 -3.43 3.46 1.59
C TYR A 37 -2.95 3.69 3.03
N TRP A 38 -3.16 2.72 3.92
CA TRP A 38 -2.70 2.81 5.31
C TRP A 38 -1.18 2.90 5.40
N VAL A 39 -0.48 2.12 4.58
CA VAL A 39 0.99 2.16 4.46
C VAL A 39 1.45 3.57 4.06
N VAL A 40 0.94 4.13 2.97
CA VAL A 40 1.30 5.50 2.51
C VAL A 40 1.03 6.52 3.61
N ASN A 41 -0.14 6.45 4.25
CA ASN A 41 -0.50 7.35 5.34
C ASN A 41 0.45 7.22 6.54
N GLN A 42 0.92 6.02 6.88
CA GLN A 42 1.93 5.83 7.92
C GLN A 42 3.30 6.40 7.55
N ILE A 43 3.72 6.26 6.29
CA ILE A 43 4.98 6.81 5.81
C ILE A 43 4.96 8.35 5.89
N LEU A 44 3.84 8.95 5.50
CA LEU A 44 3.61 10.39 5.60
C LEU A 44 3.56 10.84 7.07
N ALA A 45 2.78 10.16 7.91
CA ALA A 45 2.62 10.50 9.33
C ALA A 45 3.93 10.43 10.12
N LYS A 46 4.80 9.47 9.78
CA LYS A 46 6.12 9.31 10.42
C LYS A 46 7.24 10.10 9.71
N GLY A 47 6.95 10.75 8.59
CA GLY A 47 7.97 11.48 7.81
C GLY A 47 9.05 10.58 7.18
N LEU A 48 8.82 9.27 7.11
CA LEU A 48 9.82 8.27 6.66
C LEU A 48 10.22 8.44 5.19
N HIS A 49 9.36 9.07 4.38
CA HIS A 49 9.62 9.40 2.98
C HIS A 49 10.72 10.46 2.77
N ASN A 50 11.12 11.20 3.81
CA ASN A 50 12.19 12.19 3.72
C ASN A 50 13.56 11.63 4.15
N VAL A 51 13.57 10.48 4.83
CA VAL A 51 14.78 9.86 5.39
C VAL A 51 15.59 9.14 4.32
N ASP A 52 14.92 8.59 3.30
CA ASP A 52 15.55 7.77 2.27
C ASP A 52 14.86 7.93 0.91
N ASP A 53 15.65 8.08 -0.16
CA ASP A 53 15.16 8.25 -1.53
C ASP A 53 14.41 6.99 -2.03
N GLU A 54 14.82 5.80 -1.55
CA GLU A 54 14.09 4.55 -1.83
C GLU A 54 12.69 4.58 -1.23
N SER A 55 12.52 5.17 -0.04
CA SER A 55 11.21 5.29 0.62
C SER A 55 10.30 6.27 -0.11
N LEU A 56 10.85 7.34 -0.67
CA LEU A 56 10.14 8.29 -1.51
C LEU A 56 9.67 7.63 -2.81
N SER A 57 10.57 6.94 -3.52
CA SER A 57 10.25 6.17 -4.72
C SER A 57 9.19 5.09 -4.44
N TYR A 58 9.31 4.40 -3.31
CA TYR A 58 8.35 3.38 -2.89
C TYR A 58 6.96 3.95 -2.62
N THR A 59 6.88 5.07 -1.89
CA THR A 59 5.63 5.77 -1.59
C THR A 59 4.96 6.27 -2.87
N THR A 60 5.76 6.78 -3.81
CA THR A 60 5.30 7.25 -5.12
C THR A 60 4.71 6.08 -5.94
N ASN A 61 5.38 4.93 -5.96
CA ASN A 61 4.88 3.73 -6.65
C ASN A 61 3.57 3.21 -6.04
N LEU A 62 3.47 3.23 -4.70
CA LEU A 62 2.24 2.88 -3.99
C LEU A 62 1.09 3.83 -4.35
N MET A 63 1.36 5.13 -4.41
CA MET A 63 0.35 6.13 -4.76
C MET A 63 -0.17 5.93 -6.19
N ASP A 64 0.72 5.72 -7.15
CA ASP A 64 0.38 5.42 -8.54
C ASP A 64 -0.51 4.16 -8.65
N ARG A 65 -0.21 3.13 -7.86
CA ARG A 65 -1.06 1.93 -7.78
C ARG A 65 -2.42 2.20 -7.17
N LEU A 66 -2.50 2.99 -6.11
CA LEU A 66 -3.78 3.37 -5.52
C LEU A 66 -4.66 4.07 -6.56
N GLU A 67 -4.08 4.92 -7.42
CA GLU A 67 -4.79 5.56 -8.52
C GLU A 67 -5.24 4.56 -9.60
N GLN A 68 -4.37 3.61 -9.99
CA GLN A 68 -4.73 2.54 -10.93
C GLN A 68 -5.87 1.65 -10.41
N VAL A 69 -5.88 1.38 -9.11
CA VAL A 69 -6.88 0.53 -8.45
C VAL A 69 -8.17 1.30 -8.14
N ARG A 70 -8.11 2.62 -7.94
CA ARG A 70 -9.30 3.46 -7.73
C ARG A 70 -10.23 3.49 -8.94
N SER A 71 -9.68 3.44 -10.16
CA SER A 71 -10.43 3.44 -11.42
C SER A 71 -11.48 2.31 -11.53
N PRO A 72 -11.16 1.03 -11.24
CA PRO A 72 -12.18 -0.03 -11.19
C PRO A 72 -13.08 -0.01 -9.94
N PHE A 73 -12.70 0.64 -8.84
CA PHE A 73 -13.50 0.71 -7.62
C PHE A 73 -14.55 1.84 -7.59
N GLU A 74 -14.52 2.76 -8.56
CA GLU A 74 -15.43 3.93 -8.64
C GLU A 74 -16.93 3.55 -8.68
N GLY A 75 -17.27 2.27 -8.96
CA GLY A 75 -18.64 1.76 -8.93
C GLY A 75 -18.96 0.72 -7.82
N MET A 76 -17.99 0.28 -7.03
CA MET A 76 -18.19 -0.77 -6.02
C MET A 76 -18.44 -0.16 -4.63
N THR A 77 -19.71 -0.06 -4.25
CA THR A 77 -20.08 0.32 -2.88
C THR A 77 -19.61 -0.75 -1.89
N GLY A 78 -19.19 -0.36 -0.68
CA GLY A 78 -18.53 -1.24 0.30
C GLY A 78 -19.30 -2.51 0.75
N VAL A 79 -20.51 -2.74 0.23
CA VAL A 79 -21.29 -3.97 0.37
C VAL A 79 -20.90 -5.07 -0.63
N ASP A 80 -20.34 -4.75 -1.79
CA ASP A 80 -19.84 -5.72 -2.79
C ASP A 80 -18.50 -6.37 -2.38
N VAL A 81 -17.85 -5.81 -1.36
CA VAL A 81 -16.50 -6.20 -0.89
C VAL A 81 -16.52 -7.40 0.06
N VAL A 82 -17.66 -7.67 0.69
CA VAL A 82 -17.80 -8.65 1.79
C VAL A 82 -18.65 -9.86 1.37
N ARG A 83 -19.20 -9.87 0.15
CA ARG A 83 -19.99 -10.98 -0.38
C ARG A 83 -19.17 -11.99 -1.18
#